data_AF-A0A6I1W5T6-F1
#
_entry.id   AF-A0A6I1W5T6-F1
#
_cell.length_a   1.000
_cell.length_b   1.000
_cell.length_c   1.000
_cell.angle_alpha   90.00
_cell.angle_beta   90.00
_cell.angle_gamma   90.00
#
_symmetry.space_group_name_H-M   'P 1'
#
loop_
_entity.id
_entity.type
_entity.pdbx_description
1 polymer ?
#
loop_
_entity_poly.entity_id
_entity_poly.type
_entity_poly.pdbx_seq_one_letter_code
_entity_poly.pdbx_strand_id
1 'polypeptide(L)' 'TNFGPLVSFALMESVLGYIAKGKEEGARVLCGGDRLTEGALGKGAFVAPTVFTDCTDEMTIVKEEIFGPVMSIVTYDT' A
#
# COMPACT_ATOMS: atom_id res chain seq x y z
N THR A 1 17.39 10.32 -1.32
CA THR A 1 16.31 9.38 -0.98
C THR A 1 15.60 9.00 -2.25
N ASN A 2 15.19 7.74 -2.42
CA ASN A 2 14.47 7.27 -3.60
C ASN A 2 12.94 7.46 -3.48
N PHE A 3 12.42 7.62 -2.26
CA PHE A 3 10.99 7.81 -2.01
C PHE A 3 10.76 8.98 -1.03
N GLY A 4 9.83 9.85 -1.39
CA GLY A 4 9.39 10.97 -0.56
C GLY A 4 8.13 10.64 0.26
N PRO A 5 7.69 11.56 1.14
CA PRO A 5 6.43 11.40 1.85
C PRO A 5 5.23 11.58 0.91
N LEU A 6 4.07 11.12 1.36
CA LEU A 6 2.78 11.52 0.80
C LEU A 6 2.50 13.00 1.11
N VAL A 7 1.60 13.60 0.35
CA VAL A 7 1.30 15.04 0.45
C VAL A 7 0.69 15.45 1.79
N SER A 8 0.00 14.53 2.48
CA SER A 8 -0.65 14.80 3.77
C SER A 8 -0.82 13.55 4.61
N PHE A 9 -1.02 13.75 5.92
CA PHE A 9 -1.39 12.66 6.83
C PHE A 9 -2.76 12.05 6.50
N ALA A 10 -3.71 12.86 6.01
CA ALA A 10 -5.01 12.34 5.59
C ALA A 10 -4.88 11.34 4.42
N LEU A 11 -4.02 11.64 3.43
CA LEU A 11 -3.73 10.68 2.36
C LEU A 11 -2.99 9.45 2.89
N MET A 12 -2.06 9.61 3.83
CA MET A 12 -1.37 8.49 4.47
C MET A 12 -2.35 7.53 5.17
N GLU A 13 -3.28 8.04 5.97
CA GLU A 13 -4.30 7.21 6.64
C GLU A 13 -5.21 6.50 5.62
N SER A 14 -5.60 7.19 4.54
CA SER A 14 -6.35 6.58 3.43
C SER A 14 -5.59 5.41 2.80
N VAL A 15 -4.31 5.61 2.45
CA VAL A 15 -3.44 4.57 1.87
C VAL A 15 -3.26 3.39 2.83
N LEU A 16 -3.04 3.66 4.12
CA LEU A 16 -2.93 2.60 5.15
C LEU A 16 -4.26 1.82 5.29
N GLY A 17 -5.40 2.50 5.13
CA GLY A 17 -6.72 1.86 5.08
C GLY A 17 -6.85 0.87 3.91
N TYR A 18 -6.43 1.25 2.71
CA TYR A 18 -6.39 0.33 1.56
C TYR A 18 -5.46 -0.85 1.78
N ILE A 19 -4.28 -0.63 2.36
CA ILE A 19 -3.33 -1.71 2.68
C ILE A 19 -3.97 -2.68 3.69
N ALA A 20 -4.63 -2.16 4.73
CA ALA A 20 -5.35 -3.00 5.69
C ALA A 20 -6.48 -3.79 5.00
N LYS A 21 -7.22 -3.15 4.08
CA LYS A 21 -8.28 -3.80 3.31
C LYS A 21 -7.76 -4.93 2.42
N GLY A 22 -6.65 -4.72 1.72
CA GLY A 22 -6.00 -5.77 0.92
C GLY A 22 -5.60 -6.98 1.77
N LYS A 23 -5.02 -6.76 2.96
CA LYS A 23 -4.72 -7.84 3.93
C LYS A 23 -5.99 -8.58 4.38
N GLU A 24 -7.08 -7.85 4.64
CA GLU A 24 -8.38 -8.43 5.05
C GLU A 24 -9.00 -9.29 3.95
N GLU A 25 -8.89 -8.87 2.69
CA GLU A 25 -9.45 -9.58 1.52
C GLU A 25 -8.62 -10.79 1.10
N GLY A 26 -7.49 -11.05 1.75
CA GLY A 26 -6.67 -12.24 1.56
C GLY A 26 -5.46 -12.05 0.65
N ALA A 27 -5.19 -10.82 0.17
CA ALA A 27 -3.95 -10.54 -0.56
C ALA A 27 -2.73 -10.67 0.37
N ARG A 28 -1.64 -11.22 -0.15
CA ARG A 28 -0.39 -11.37 0.61
C ARG A 28 0.53 -10.18 0.37
N VAL A 29 1.03 -9.58 1.45
CA VAL A 29 2.08 -8.55 1.36
C VAL A 29 3.43 -9.22 1.12
N LEU A 30 4.07 -8.92 -0.01
CA LEU A 30 5.44 -9.35 -0.32
C LEU A 30 6.49 -8.48 0.37
N CYS A 31 6.26 -7.17 0.41
CA CYS A 31 7.13 -6.21 1.10
C CYS A 31 6.37 -4.95 1.48
N GLY A 32 6.91 -4.20 2.45
CA GLY A 32 6.27 -3.00 2.99
C GLY A 32 5.00 -3.33 3.74
N GLY A 33 3.93 -2.57 3.46
CA GLY A 33 2.61 -2.79 4.05
C GLY A 33 2.37 -2.06 5.35
N ASP A 34 3.26 -1.16 5.76
CA ASP A 34 3.16 -0.41 7.01
C ASP A 34 3.72 1.02 6.87
N ARG A 35 3.40 1.89 7.83
CA ARG A 35 3.97 3.23 7.96
C ARG A 35 5.44 3.14 8.38
N LEU A 36 6.30 4.00 7.82
CA LEU A 36 7.67 4.15 8.31
C LEU A 36 7.67 5.02 9.57
N THR A 37 8.05 4.44 10.70
CA THR A 37 8.01 5.10 12.02
C THR A 37 9.38 5.45 12.59
N GLU A 38 10.47 4.98 11.97
CA GLU A 38 11.82 5.18 12.47
C GLU A 38 12.36 6.60 12.24
N GLY A 39 13.02 7.15 13.25
CA GLY A 39 13.77 8.40 13.17
C GLY A 39 12.98 9.59 12.64
N ALA A 40 13.55 10.32 11.68
CA ALA A 40 12.92 11.49 11.08
C ALA A 40 11.69 11.14 10.23
N LEU A 41 11.61 9.92 9.68
CA LEU A 41 10.51 9.50 8.81
C LEU A 41 9.20 9.36 9.58
N GLY A 42 9.27 8.89 10.84
CA GLY A 42 8.10 8.79 11.71
C GLY A 42 7.37 10.12 11.95
N LYS A 43 8.05 11.26 11.74
CA LYS A 43 7.46 12.60 11.87
C LYS A 43 6.71 13.07 10.62
N GLY A 44 6.81 12.34 9.50
CA GLY A 44 6.17 12.69 8.24
C GLY A 44 5.11 11.66 7.80
N ALA A 45 4.47 11.95 6.67
CA ALA A 45 3.46 11.10 6.04
C ALA A 45 4.10 10.00 5.17
N PHE A 46 4.94 9.15 5.77
CA PHE A 46 5.68 8.11 5.05
C PHE A 46 5.02 6.74 5.16
N VAL A 47 4.69 6.15 4.01
CA VAL A 47 4.26 4.74 3.88
C VAL A 47 5.36 3.97 3.18
N ALA A 48 5.68 2.77 3.66
CA ALA A 48 6.63 1.90 2.97
C ALA A 48 6.11 1.52 1.58
N PRO A 49 6.95 1.51 0.53
CA PRO A 49 6.57 0.92 -0.75
C PRO A 49 6.04 -0.51 -0.54
N THR A 50 4.79 -0.73 -0.95
CA THR A 50 4.03 -1.93 -0.63
C THR A 50 3.72 -2.70 -1.89
N VAL A 51 4.02 -3.99 -1.89
CA VAL A 51 3.71 -4.89 -2.99
C VAL A 51 2.83 -6.01 -2.48
N PHE A 52 1.67 -6.17 -3.10
CA PHE A 52 0.77 -7.30 -2.89
C PHE A 52 0.93 -8.35 -3.98
N THR A 53 0.75 -9.60 -3.61
CA THR A 53 0.64 -10.76 -4.49
C THR A 53 -0.54 -11.61 -4.07
N ASP A 54 -0.81 -12.67 -4.84
CA ASP A 54 -1.99 -13.52 -4.68
C ASP A 54 -3.29 -12.69 -4.73
N CYS A 55 -3.29 -11.62 -5.54
CA CYS A 55 -4.44 -10.75 -5.72
C CYS A 55 -5.45 -11.34 -6.72
N THR A 56 -6.74 -11.13 -6.48
CA THR A 56 -7.80 -11.43 -7.45
C THR A 56 -8.47 -10.15 -7.95
N ASP A 57 -9.12 -10.22 -9.10
CA ASP A 57 -9.78 -9.06 -9.74
C ASP A 57 -10.88 -8.45 -8.87
N GLU A 58 -11.42 -9.19 -7.91
CA GLU A 58 -12.50 -8.74 -7.05
C GLU A 58 -12.06 -7.79 -5.93
N MET A 59 -10.78 -7.82 -5.57
CA MET A 59 -10.22 -7.11 -4.42
C MET A 59 -10.27 -5.59 -4.62
N THR A 60 -10.56 -4.86 -3.54
CA THR A 60 -10.57 -3.39 -3.52
C THR A 60 -9.23 -2.81 -3.98
N ILE A 61 -8.11 -3.40 -3.56
CA ILE A 61 -6.75 -2.95 -3.95
C ILE A 61 -6.40 -3.21 -5.42
N VAL A 62 -7.25 -3.92 -6.16
CA VAL A 62 -7.12 -4.13 -7.62
C VAL A 62 -8.07 -3.21 -8.39
N LYS A 63 -9.25 -2.92 -7.84
CA LYS A 63 -10.29 -2.11 -8.50
C LYS A 63 -10.17 -0.60 -8.28
N GLU A 64 -9.70 -0.19 -7.10
CA GLU A 64 -9.76 1.21 -6.66
C GLU A 64 -8.39 1.89 -6.75
N GLU A 65 -8.41 3.19 -7.04
CA GLU A 65 -7.20 3.99 -7.11
C GLU A 65 -6.73 4.41 -5.71
N ILE A 66 -5.56 3.92 -5.30
CA ILE A 66 -5.01 4.13 -3.95
C ILE A 66 -4.26 5.47 -3.83
N PHE A 67 -3.67 5.99 -4.91
CA PHE A 67 -2.80 7.19 -4.91
C PHE A 67 -1.61 7.13 -3.92
N GLY A 68 -1.18 5.92 -3.54
CA GLY A 68 -0.07 5.67 -2.65
C GLY A 68 0.99 4.75 -3.28
N PRO A 69 2.12 4.52 -2.60
CA PRO A 69 3.18 3.63 -3.09
C PRO A 69 2.77 2.15 -2.91
N VAL A 70 1.69 1.73 -3.55
CA VAL A 70 1.11 0.39 -3.46
C VAL A 70 0.99 -0.21 -4.87
N MET A 71 1.43 -1.46 -5.02
CA MET A 71 1.36 -2.21 -6.28
C MET A 71 0.68 -3.56 -6.03
N SER A 72 -0.23 -3.94 -6.90
CA SER A 72 -0.91 -5.25 -6.89
C SER A 72 -0.39 -6.10 -8.06
N ILE A 73 0.03 -7.33 -7.77
CA ILE A 73 0.41 -8.31 -8.79
C ILE A 73 -0.76 -9.28 -8.99
N VAL A 74 -1.29 -9.31 -10.21
CA VAL A 74 -2.35 -10.22 -10.63
C VAL A 74 -1.80 -11.15 -11.71
N THR A 75 -2.01 -12.45 -11.56
CA THR A 75 -1.61 -13.45 -12.56
C THR A 75 -2.74 -13.67 -13.57
N TYR A 76 -2.38 -13.91 -14.82
CA TYR A 76 -3.31 -14.30 -15.88
C TYR A 76 -2.72 -15.50 -16.66
N ASP A 77 -3.56 -16.24 -17.37
CA ASP A 77 -3.13 -17.36 -18.24
C ASP A 77 -3.01 -16.91 -19.70
N THR A 78 -4.09 -16.36 -20.27
CA THR A 78 -4.15 -15.86 -21.66
C THR A 78 -5.03 -14.64 -21.79
#